data_AF-A0A834KVR0-F1
#
_entry.id   AF-A0A834KVR0-F1
#
_cell.length_a   1.000
_cell.length_b   1.000
_cell.length_c   1.000
_cell.angle_alpha   90.00
_cell.angle_beta   90.00
_cell.angle_gamma   90.00
#
_symmetry.space_group_name_H-M   'P 1'
#
loop_
_entity.id
_entity.type
_entity.pdbx_description
1 polymer ?
#
loop_
_entity_poly.entity_id
_entity_poly.type
_entity_poly.pdbx_seq_one_letter_code
_entity_poly.pdbx_strand_id
1 'polypeptide(L)'
;MVYIYYLEMPQHNMENSGVQWQQGPRSPWISRVAEGQSPASSGAESDTESSGTEREKSCVKKLEGSSLRVLPSPTHLQRRITELDQQREELKIELQLEIALLQGELQTEQEQLHRHMQKLETLKTEARQQDKRKHSDRLKERESLEEERSRVKELRRRCEEKEKLIPTLPESQREQLTVQLQQEKEQMEAAVRAFEDWEFRVLERESGIDEEECEDADGEKELSCQAACSQRCSGASPAVGGTAEGDGEGEGARAERSEEGEEGARPHDSDGSQREETAH
;
A
#
# COMPACT_ATOMS: atom_id res chain seq x y z
N MET A 1 -16.73 25.56 36.95
CA MET A 1 -17.20 25.74 35.55
C MET A 1 -16.16 25.11 34.65
N VAL A 2 -16.39 23.88 34.21
CA VAL A 2 -15.49 23.16 33.31
C VAL A 2 -16.15 23.18 31.95
N TYR A 3 -15.55 23.87 30.99
CA TYR A 3 -15.98 23.84 29.60
C TYR A 3 -15.54 22.49 29.00
N ILE A 4 -16.48 21.55 28.92
CA ILE A 4 -16.30 20.33 28.13
C ILE A 4 -16.61 20.72 26.68
N TYR A 5 -15.57 20.86 25.87
CA TYR A 5 -15.71 20.89 24.42
C TYR A 5 -16.08 19.49 23.96
N TYR A 6 -17.35 19.28 23.63
CA TYR A 6 -17.77 18.15 22.82
C TYR A 6 -17.22 18.39 21.40
N LEU A 7 -16.12 17.70 21.06
CA LEU A 7 -15.78 17.48 19.66
C LEU A 7 -16.83 16.51 19.11
N GLU A 8 -17.72 17.05 18.30
CA GLU A 8 -18.68 16.31 17.50
C GLU A 8 -17.90 15.42 16.52
N MET A 9 -17.74 14.16 16.89
CA MET A 9 -17.17 13.13 16.02
C MET A 9 -18.13 12.94 14.84
N PRO A 10 -17.66 13.01 13.58
CA PRO A 10 -18.50 12.70 12.44
C PRO A 10 -18.96 11.25 12.58
N GLN A 11 -20.26 11.04 12.80
CA GLN A 11 -20.84 9.71 12.78
C GLN A 11 -20.74 9.17 11.35
N HIS A 12 -19.73 8.34 11.12
CA HIS A 12 -19.60 7.56 9.90
C HIS A 12 -20.76 6.55 9.85
N ASN A 13 -21.75 6.87 9.02
CA ASN A 13 -22.85 5.99 8.66
C ASN A 13 -22.26 4.72 7.99
N MET A 14 -22.20 3.62 8.74
CA MET A 14 -21.77 2.29 8.25
C MET A 14 -22.94 1.45 7.71
N GLU A 15 -24.12 2.03 7.47
CA GLU A 15 -25.30 1.27 7.03
C GLU A 15 -25.74 1.57 5.59
N ASN A 16 -24.99 2.34 4.79
CA ASN A 16 -25.42 2.71 3.43
C ASN A 16 -24.47 2.33 2.28
N SER A 17 -23.43 1.56 2.56
CA SER A 17 -22.39 1.20 1.58
C SER A 17 -22.62 -0.15 0.88
N GLY A 18 -23.85 -0.66 0.88
CA GLY A 18 -24.19 -1.98 0.33
C GLY A 18 -24.90 -2.00 -1.03
N VAL A 19 -25.37 -0.87 -1.56
CA VAL A 19 -26.39 -0.93 -2.64
C VAL A 19 -26.31 0.14 -3.73
N GLN A 20 -25.25 0.97 -3.80
CA GLN A 20 -25.18 2.09 -4.75
C GLN A 20 -24.48 1.76 -6.09
N TRP A 21 -24.05 0.52 -6.37
CA TRP A 21 -23.46 0.20 -7.68
C TRP A 21 -24.47 -0.34 -8.71
N GLN A 22 -25.76 -0.38 -8.38
CA GLN A 22 -26.79 -0.93 -9.29
C GLN A 22 -27.62 0.09 -10.09
N GLN A 23 -27.35 1.40 -9.99
CA GLN A 23 -28.23 2.42 -10.60
C GLN A 23 -27.55 3.33 -11.64
N GLY A 24 -26.60 2.79 -12.40
CA GLY A 24 -26.27 3.33 -13.73
C GLY A 24 -27.20 2.72 -14.79
N PRO A 25 -27.56 3.43 -15.87
CA PRO A 25 -28.31 2.83 -16.97
C PRO A 25 -27.50 1.65 -17.52
N ARG A 26 -27.95 0.42 -17.24
CA ARG A 26 -27.31 -0.81 -17.74
C ARG A 26 -27.22 -0.71 -19.26
N SER A 27 -26.02 -0.85 -19.80
CA SER A 27 -25.77 -0.85 -21.24
C SER A 27 -26.62 -1.95 -21.92
N PRO A 28 -27.29 -1.66 -23.06
CA PRO A 28 -28.28 -2.54 -23.70
C PRO A 28 -27.78 -3.95 -24.08
N TRP A 29 -26.47 -4.17 -24.08
CA TRP A 29 -25.87 -5.45 -24.46
C TRP A 29 -25.89 -6.50 -23.33
N ILE A 30 -25.89 -6.09 -22.06
CA ILE A 30 -25.94 -7.04 -20.93
C ILE A 30 -27.32 -7.71 -20.81
N SER A 31 -28.39 -7.04 -21.24
CA SER A 31 -29.74 -7.62 -21.24
C SER A 31 -29.91 -8.73 -22.29
N ARG A 32 -29.13 -8.71 -23.38
CA ARG A 32 -29.24 -9.71 -24.47
C ARG A 32 -28.72 -11.10 -24.12
N VAL A 33 -27.93 -11.22 -23.05
CA VAL A 33 -27.35 -12.52 -22.61
C VAL A 33 -28.18 -13.15 -21.48
N ALA A 34 -29.10 -12.41 -20.87
CA ALA A 34 -29.93 -12.86 -19.75
C ALA A 34 -31.27 -13.50 -20.18
N GLU A 35 -31.81 -13.17 -21.36
CA GLU A 35 -32.99 -13.83 -21.94
C GLU A 35 -32.54 -14.96 -22.86
N GLY A 36 -32.40 -16.16 -22.29
CA GLY A 36 -31.87 -17.34 -22.94
C GLY A 36 -32.71 -17.85 -24.12
N GLN A 37 -32.02 -18.20 -25.20
CA GLN A 37 -32.48 -19.17 -26.20
C GLN A 37 -31.26 -19.96 -26.71
N SER A 38 -30.99 -21.10 -26.05
CA SER A 38 -30.20 -22.20 -26.62
C SER A 38 -31.18 -23.30 -27.04
N PRO A 39 -31.09 -23.86 -28.27
CA PRO A 39 -32.01 -24.89 -28.74
C PRO A 39 -31.51 -26.27 -28.32
N ALA A 40 -32.22 -26.94 -27.42
CA ALA A 40 -31.95 -28.33 -27.08
C ALA A 40 -33.21 -29.19 -27.28
N SER A 41 -33.04 -30.23 -28.10
CA SER A 41 -33.62 -31.57 -28.00
C SER A 41 -35.15 -31.71 -27.83
N SER A 42 -35.86 -32.04 -28.91
CA SER A 42 -37.24 -32.53 -28.85
C SER A 42 -37.25 -34.06 -28.87
N GLY A 43 -37.52 -34.66 -27.72
CA GLY A 43 -37.99 -36.04 -27.58
C GLY A 43 -39.50 -36.14 -27.80
N ALA A 44 -39.93 -37.30 -28.31
CA ALA A 44 -41.28 -37.64 -28.75
C ALA A 44 -42.23 -38.04 -27.61
N GLU A 45 -43.56 -37.98 -27.82
CA GLU A 45 -44.47 -39.16 -27.81
C GLU A 45 -45.97 -38.80 -27.93
N SER A 46 -46.65 -39.56 -28.81
CA SER A 46 -48.04 -40.11 -28.86
C SER A 46 -49.25 -39.31 -28.35
N ASP A 47 -50.50 -39.52 -28.79
CA ASP A 47 -51.22 -40.15 -29.91
C ASP A 47 -52.71 -39.91 -29.57
N THR A 48 -53.59 -39.53 -30.50
CA THR A 48 -55.02 -39.94 -30.44
C THR A 48 -55.78 -39.73 -31.77
N GLU A 49 -56.18 -40.87 -32.36
CA GLU A 49 -57.39 -41.23 -33.14
C GLU A 49 -57.97 -40.31 -34.24
N SER A 50 -57.97 -40.73 -35.53
CA SER A 50 -59.00 -41.52 -36.27
C SER A 50 -60.23 -40.67 -36.68
N SER A 51 -60.84 -40.67 -37.87
CA SER A 51 -60.87 -41.49 -39.08
C SER A 51 -61.59 -40.67 -40.18
N GLY A 52 -61.38 -40.95 -41.46
CA GLY A 52 -62.17 -40.36 -42.55
C GLY A 52 -61.63 -40.72 -43.93
N THR A 53 -62.14 -41.82 -44.48
CA THR A 53 -61.71 -42.45 -45.72
C THR A 53 -62.07 -41.65 -46.98
N GLU A 54 -61.31 -41.98 -48.04
CA GLU A 54 -61.71 -42.07 -49.46
C GLU A 54 -62.34 -40.85 -50.15
N ARG A 55 -61.58 -40.19 -51.03
CA ARG A 55 -61.96 -40.13 -52.46
C ARG A 55 -60.73 -40.20 -53.35
N GLU A 56 -60.76 -41.23 -54.17
CA GLU A 56 -59.82 -41.56 -55.23
C GLU A 56 -59.74 -40.49 -56.34
N LYS A 57 -58.50 -40.26 -56.80
CA LYS A 57 -58.09 -40.13 -58.20
C LYS A 57 -58.75 -39.02 -59.03
N SER A 58 -58.04 -37.90 -59.20
CA SER A 58 -57.88 -37.37 -60.55
C SER A 58 -56.55 -36.64 -60.75
N CYS A 59 -55.89 -37.04 -61.83
CA CYS A 59 -54.91 -36.29 -62.61
C CYS A 59 -53.54 -35.99 -61.98
N VAL A 60 -52.62 -36.93 -62.21
CA VAL A 60 -51.19 -36.64 -62.39
C VAL A 60 -51.03 -35.60 -63.51
N LYS A 61 -50.88 -34.32 -63.15
CA LYS A 61 -50.26 -33.28 -63.99
C LYS A 61 -49.51 -32.27 -63.11
N LYS A 62 -48.17 -32.34 -63.19
CA LYS A 62 -47.22 -31.22 -63.15
C LYS A 62 -47.65 -29.99 -62.32
N LEU A 63 -46.99 -29.78 -61.18
CA LEU A 63 -46.05 -28.66 -61.03
C LEU A 63 -45.24 -28.85 -59.74
N GLU A 64 -44.17 -29.63 -59.84
CA GLU A 64 -42.95 -29.25 -59.12
C GLU A 64 -42.61 -27.84 -59.57
N GLY A 65 -42.51 -26.93 -58.62
CA GLY A 65 -42.21 -25.55 -58.94
C GLY A 65 -42.53 -24.65 -57.78
N SER A 66 -41.78 -24.84 -56.68
CA SER A 66 -41.42 -23.80 -55.71
C SER A 66 -42.58 -22.96 -55.15
N SER A 67 -42.72 -22.97 -53.82
CA SER A 67 -42.93 -21.69 -53.16
C SER A 67 -41.92 -20.70 -53.75
N LEU A 68 -42.37 -19.89 -54.70
CA LEU A 68 -41.66 -18.73 -55.22
C LEU A 68 -41.56 -17.82 -54.00
N ARG A 69 -40.54 -18.07 -53.18
CA ARG A 69 -40.05 -17.14 -52.18
C ARG A 69 -39.99 -15.81 -52.91
N VAL A 70 -40.89 -14.90 -52.58
CA VAL A 70 -40.86 -13.53 -53.09
C VAL A 70 -39.49 -13.00 -52.70
N LEU A 71 -38.57 -13.00 -53.67
CA LEU A 71 -37.22 -12.53 -53.44
C LEU A 71 -37.35 -11.04 -53.14
N PRO A 72 -36.77 -10.54 -52.03
CA PRO A 72 -36.78 -9.12 -51.74
C PRO A 72 -36.23 -8.38 -52.96
N SER A 73 -36.90 -7.28 -53.36
CA SER A 73 -36.48 -6.47 -54.50
C SER A 73 -35.01 -6.07 -54.36
N PRO A 74 -34.20 -6.06 -55.43
CA PRO A 74 -32.79 -5.66 -55.37
C PRO A 74 -32.56 -4.33 -54.66
N THR A 75 -33.49 -3.39 -54.79
CA THR A 75 -33.48 -2.09 -54.09
C THR A 75 -33.60 -2.21 -52.57
N HIS A 76 -34.38 -3.18 -52.07
CA HIS A 76 -34.51 -3.46 -50.64
C HIS A 76 -33.22 -4.06 -50.08
N LEU A 77 -32.58 -4.96 -50.83
CA LEU A 77 -31.28 -5.53 -50.44
C LEU A 77 -30.18 -4.46 -50.42
N GLN A 78 -30.14 -3.58 -51.41
CA GLN A 78 -29.19 -2.45 -51.43
C GLN A 78 -29.38 -1.51 -50.25
N ARG A 79 -30.62 -1.13 -49.92
CA ARG A 79 -30.90 -0.34 -48.72
C ARG A 79 -30.43 -1.06 -47.45
N ARG A 80 -30.71 -2.36 -47.35
CA ARG A 80 -30.30 -3.16 -46.20
C ARG A 80 -28.78 -3.22 -46.05
N ILE A 81 -28.04 -3.32 -47.16
CA ILE A 81 -26.57 -3.27 -47.17
C ILE A 81 -26.10 -1.92 -46.64
N THR A 82 -26.65 -0.80 -47.15
CA THR A 82 -26.26 0.53 -46.68
C THR A 82 -26.57 0.76 -45.20
N GLU A 83 -27.71 0.24 -44.70
CA GLU A 83 -28.04 0.26 -43.26
C GLU A 83 -27.01 -0.52 -42.44
N LEU A 84 -26.64 -1.73 -42.89
CA LEU A 84 -25.64 -2.54 -42.20
C LEU A 84 -24.24 -1.91 -42.23
N ASP A 85 -23.86 -1.26 -43.34
CA ASP A 85 -22.61 -0.52 -43.45
C ASP A 85 -22.57 0.68 -42.50
N GLN A 86 -23.69 1.40 -42.38
CA GLN A 86 -23.84 2.48 -41.40
C GLN A 86 -23.72 1.94 -39.97
N GLN A 87 -24.45 0.87 -39.63
CA GLN A 87 -24.37 0.24 -38.31
C GLN A 87 -22.94 -0.23 -37.98
N ARG A 88 -22.20 -0.75 -38.98
CA ARG A 88 -20.81 -1.15 -38.80
C ARG A 88 -19.92 0.05 -38.44
N GLU A 89 -20.08 1.18 -39.13
CA GLU A 89 -19.25 2.36 -38.84
C GLU A 89 -19.62 3.00 -37.49
N GLU A 90 -20.91 3.03 -37.13
CA GLU A 90 -21.37 3.47 -35.81
C GLU A 90 -20.74 2.62 -34.69
N LEU A 91 -20.82 1.29 -34.80
CA LEU A 91 -20.19 0.38 -33.82
C LEU A 91 -18.66 0.55 -33.74
N LYS A 92 -18.01 0.86 -34.85
CA LYS A 92 -16.56 1.12 -34.87
C LYS A 92 -16.20 2.39 -34.12
N ILE A 93 -16.99 3.46 -34.28
CA ILE A 93 -16.82 4.70 -33.53
C ILE A 93 -17.09 4.46 -32.04
N GLU A 94 -18.15 3.73 -31.70
CA GLU A 94 -18.46 3.35 -30.31
C GLU A 94 -17.31 2.57 -29.66
N LEU A 95 -16.75 1.58 -30.36
CA LEU A 95 -15.61 0.82 -29.86
C LEU A 95 -14.37 1.70 -29.67
N GLN A 96 -14.08 2.61 -30.60
CA GLN A 96 -12.95 3.54 -30.48
C GLN A 96 -13.12 4.49 -29.30
N LEU A 97 -14.34 4.98 -29.07
CA LEU A 97 -14.66 5.81 -27.91
C LEU A 97 -14.45 5.04 -26.61
N GLU A 98 -14.96 3.81 -26.52
CA GLU A 98 -14.78 2.96 -25.35
C GLU A 98 -13.30 2.71 -25.04
N ILE A 99 -12.50 2.42 -26.07
CA ILE A 99 -11.04 2.26 -25.92
C ILE A 99 -10.42 3.55 -25.35
N ALA A 100 -10.79 4.72 -25.88
CA ALA A 100 -10.25 5.98 -25.41
C ALA A 100 -10.66 6.29 -23.96
N LEU A 101 -11.90 5.99 -23.57
CA LEU A 101 -12.39 6.16 -22.21
C LEU A 101 -11.63 5.24 -21.24
N LEU A 102 -11.52 3.95 -21.55
CA LEU A 102 -10.79 2.98 -20.74
C LEU A 102 -9.30 3.33 -20.61
N GLN A 103 -8.68 3.85 -21.67
CA GLN A 103 -7.30 4.34 -21.61
C GLN A 103 -7.16 5.55 -20.68
N GLY A 104 -8.11 6.50 -20.73
CA GLY A 104 -8.15 7.63 -19.82
C GLY A 104 -8.32 7.19 -18.36
N GLU A 105 -9.26 6.29 -18.09
CA GLU A 105 -9.47 5.72 -16.76
C GLU A 105 -8.19 5.03 -16.24
N LEU A 106 -7.60 4.14 -17.04
CA LEU A 106 -6.35 3.46 -16.67
C LEU A 106 -5.23 4.46 -16.34
N GLN A 107 -5.06 5.52 -17.14
CA GLN A 107 -4.05 6.53 -16.86
C GLN A 107 -4.32 7.25 -15.54
N THR A 108 -5.57 7.66 -15.29
CA THR A 108 -5.92 8.35 -14.04
C THR A 108 -5.68 7.47 -12.81
N GLU A 109 -6.01 6.18 -12.89
CA GLU A 109 -5.77 5.21 -11.83
C GLU A 109 -4.27 4.96 -11.60
N GLN A 110 -3.49 4.86 -12.67
CA GLN A 110 -2.02 4.74 -12.57
C GLN A 110 -1.39 5.96 -11.88
N GLU A 111 -1.82 7.17 -12.24
CA GLU A 111 -1.33 8.38 -11.59
C GLU A 111 -1.74 8.44 -10.12
N GLN A 112 -2.98 8.05 -9.78
CA GLN A 112 -3.43 7.98 -8.39
C GLN A 112 -2.60 6.97 -7.59
N LEU A 113 -2.41 5.77 -8.13
CA LEU A 113 -1.58 4.73 -7.51
C LEU A 113 -0.15 5.23 -7.29
N HIS A 114 0.43 5.92 -8.26
CA HIS A 114 1.77 6.49 -8.13
C HIS A 114 1.84 7.54 -7.00
N ARG A 115 0.86 8.44 -6.91
CA ARG A 115 0.76 9.42 -5.81
C ARG A 115 0.62 8.73 -4.46
N HIS A 116 -0.20 7.69 -4.36
CA HIS A 116 -0.38 6.93 -3.12
C HIS A 116 0.90 6.19 -2.72
N MET A 117 1.61 5.60 -3.68
CA MET A 117 2.90 4.94 -3.44
C MET A 117 3.94 5.93 -2.90
N GLN A 118 4.07 7.10 -3.53
CA GLN A 118 4.96 8.17 -3.04
C GLN A 118 4.59 8.61 -1.61
N LYS A 119 3.29 8.80 -1.34
CA LYS A 119 2.82 9.15 0.01
C LYS A 119 3.17 8.05 1.02
N LEU A 120 2.99 6.79 0.67
CA LEU A 120 3.34 5.66 1.53
C LEU A 120 4.86 5.58 1.79
N GLU A 121 5.69 5.85 0.79
CA GLU A 121 7.15 5.96 0.97
C GLU A 121 7.51 7.10 1.92
N THR A 122 6.89 8.29 1.76
CA THR A 122 7.13 9.42 2.66
C THR A 122 6.77 9.08 4.10
N LEU A 123 5.60 8.48 4.34
CA LEU A 123 5.14 8.06 5.67
C LEU A 123 6.07 7.01 6.28
N LYS A 124 6.56 6.04 5.50
CA LYS A 124 7.56 5.06 5.97
C LYS A 124 8.86 5.72 6.40
N THR A 125 9.33 6.72 5.66
CA THR A 125 10.55 7.45 6.04
C THR A 125 10.34 8.31 7.28
N GLU A 126 9.18 8.95 7.41
CA GLU A 126 8.80 9.75 8.57
C GLU A 126 8.69 8.89 9.83
N ALA A 127 8.04 7.72 9.76
CA ALA A 127 7.96 6.76 10.85
C ALA A 127 9.35 6.35 11.36
N ARG A 128 10.22 5.86 10.46
CA ARG A 128 11.61 5.51 10.79
C ARG A 128 12.39 6.66 11.41
N GLN A 129 12.15 7.89 10.93
CA GLN A 129 12.82 9.08 11.47
C GLN A 129 12.29 9.45 12.86
N GLN A 130 11.00 9.24 13.11
CA GLN A 130 10.37 9.42 14.41
C GLN A 130 10.90 8.40 15.41
N ASP A 131 11.04 7.13 15.03
CA ASP A 131 11.55 6.07 15.92
C ASP A 131 13.00 6.31 16.30
N LYS A 132 13.84 6.74 15.34
CA LYS A 132 15.21 7.17 15.63
C LYS A 132 15.26 8.33 16.63
N ARG A 133 14.34 9.30 16.52
CA ARG A 133 14.26 10.43 17.47
C ARG A 133 13.83 9.94 18.85
N LYS A 134 12.75 9.16 18.94
CA LYS A 134 12.29 8.53 20.20
C LYS A 134 13.43 7.76 20.87
N HIS A 135 14.14 6.92 20.11
CA HIS A 135 15.27 6.15 20.61
C HIS A 135 16.40 7.05 21.12
N SER A 136 16.79 8.07 20.36
CA SER A 136 17.81 9.04 20.80
C SER A 136 17.40 9.79 22.07
N ASP A 137 16.14 10.20 22.19
CA ASP A 137 15.64 10.92 23.35
C ASP A 137 15.59 10.01 24.58
N ARG A 138 15.22 8.74 24.42
CA ARG A 138 15.32 7.72 25.48
C ARG A 138 16.76 7.55 25.97
N LEU A 139 17.72 7.44 25.06
CA LEU A 139 19.14 7.31 25.45
C LEU A 139 19.63 8.52 26.25
N LYS A 140 19.27 9.73 25.85
CA LYS A 140 19.60 10.95 26.61
C LYS A 140 18.94 10.98 27.99
N GLU A 141 17.66 10.60 28.08
CA GLU A 141 16.96 10.54 29.37
C GLU A 141 17.60 9.50 30.30
N ARG A 142 18.03 8.35 29.77
CA ARG A 142 18.79 7.34 30.51
C ARG A 142 20.15 7.86 30.98
N GLU A 143 20.87 8.60 30.15
CA GLU A 143 22.14 9.24 30.53
C GLU A 143 21.94 10.25 31.66
N SER A 144 20.97 11.16 31.53
CA SER A 144 20.65 12.14 32.57
C SER A 144 20.19 11.47 33.88
N LEU A 145 19.46 10.35 33.80
CA LEU A 145 19.11 9.56 34.99
C LEU A 145 20.35 9.02 35.71
N GLU A 146 21.36 8.55 34.98
CA GLU A 146 22.57 8.01 35.60
C GLU A 146 23.45 9.13 36.19
N GLU A 147 23.49 10.30 35.57
CA GLU A 147 24.11 11.51 36.13
C GLU A 147 23.46 11.88 37.47
N GLU A 148 22.13 11.96 37.51
CA GLU A 148 21.39 12.28 38.74
C GLU A 148 21.52 11.18 39.80
N ARG A 149 21.52 9.91 39.39
CA ARG A 149 21.78 8.77 40.29
C ARG A 149 23.14 8.93 40.96
N SER A 150 24.15 9.32 40.19
CA SER A 150 25.50 9.57 40.70
C SER A 150 25.55 10.77 41.64
N ARG A 151 24.83 11.86 41.33
CA ARG A 151 24.67 13.04 42.19
C ARG A 151 24.06 12.67 43.55
N VAL A 152 22.97 11.91 43.55
CA VAL A 152 22.29 11.46 44.78
C VAL A 152 23.17 10.52 45.60
N LYS A 153 23.90 9.58 44.96
CA LYS A 153 24.87 8.71 45.64
C LYS A 153 25.97 9.51 46.33
N GLU A 154 26.53 10.50 45.65
CA GLU A 154 27.59 11.35 46.20
C GLU A 154 27.10 12.19 47.37
N LEU A 155 25.90 12.76 47.24
CA LEU A 155 25.25 13.45 48.33
C LEU A 155 25.11 12.51 49.55
N ARG A 156 24.60 11.27 49.38
CA ARG A 156 24.44 10.30 50.48
C ARG A 156 25.79 10.02 51.16
N ARG A 157 26.84 9.75 50.38
CA ARG A 157 28.20 9.54 50.86
C ARG A 157 28.67 10.68 51.74
N ARG A 158 28.48 11.94 51.31
CA ARG A 158 28.89 13.13 52.08
C ARG A 158 28.18 13.25 53.43
N CYS A 159 26.88 12.94 53.49
CA CYS A 159 26.15 12.91 54.75
C CYS A 159 26.65 11.81 55.68
N GLU A 160 26.87 10.60 55.16
CA GLU A 160 27.40 9.48 55.95
C GLU A 160 28.82 9.76 56.48
N GLU A 161 29.67 10.40 55.69
CA GLU A 161 31.01 10.80 56.11
C GLU A 161 30.97 11.84 57.21
N LYS A 162 30.15 12.89 57.07
CA LYS A 162 29.95 13.88 58.13
C LYS A 162 29.40 13.23 59.41
N GLU A 163 28.46 12.32 59.29
CA GLU A 163 27.90 11.56 60.41
C GLU A 163 28.97 10.78 61.17
N LYS A 164 29.89 10.13 60.45
CA LYS A 164 31.01 9.40 61.05
C LYS A 164 32.06 10.33 61.70
N LEU A 165 32.21 11.56 61.19
CA LEU A 165 33.20 12.53 61.69
C LEU A 165 32.74 13.26 62.96
N ILE A 166 31.45 13.63 63.07
CA ILE A 166 30.92 14.43 64.20
C ILE A 166 31.28 13.85 65.59
N PRO A 167 31.20 12.53 65.85
CA PRO A 167 31.59 11.95 67.14
C PRO A 167 33.07 12.15 67.52
N THR A 168 33.95 12.41 66.55
CA THR A 168 35.40 12.57 66.79
C THR A 168 35.79 14.01 67.16
N LEU A 169 34.85 14.96 67.13
CA LEU A 169 35.07 16.38 67.37
C LEU A 169 34.78 16.81 68.83
N PRO A 170 35.31 17.95 69.29
CA PRO A 170 35.05 18.47 70.64
C PRO A 170 33.56 18.75 70.91
N GLU A 171 33.12 18.51 72.14
CA GLU A 171 31.71 18.56 72.55
C GLU A 171 31.02 19.91 72.24
N SER A 172 31.75 21.02 72.36
CA SER A 172 31.26 22.38 72.05
C SER A 172 30.87 22.61 70.58
N GLN A 173 31.35 21.78 69.66
CA GLN A 173 31.06 21.89 68.21
C GLN A 173 30.05 20.84 67.72
N ARG A 174 29.82 19.77 68.48
CA ARG A 174 29.00 18.62 68.05
C ARG A 174 27.55 18.98 67.82
N GLU A 175 26.95 19.74 68.73
CA GLU A 175 25.51 20.05 68.65
C GLU A 175 25.17 20.88 67.39
N GLN A 176 25.98 21.91 67.10
CA GLN A 176 25.81 22.70 65.88
C GLN A 176 25.97 21.87 64.61
N LEU A 177 27.00 21.01 64.56
CA LEU A 177 27.25 20.16 63.38
C LEU A 177 26.19 19.07 63.20
N THR A 178 25.63 18.53 64.29
CA THR A 178 24.52 17.56 64.23
C THR A 178 23.27 18.20 63.64
N VAL A 179 22.93 19.44 64.05
CA VAL A 179 21.78 20.17 63.49
C VAL A 179 21.98 20.44 62.00
N GLN A 180 23.19 20.86 61.60
CA GLN A 180 23.52 21.05 60.18
C GLN A 180 23.42 19.75 59.38
N LEU A 181 23.98 18.65 59.89
CA LEU A 181 23.89 17.35 59.25
C LEU A 181 22.43 16.89 59.11
N GLN A 182 21.59 17.14 60.11
CA GLN A 182 20.17 16.80 60.04
C GLN A 182 19.47 17.55 58.90
N GLN A 183 19.75 18.85 58.75
CA GLN A 183 19.22 19.64 57.64
C GLN A 183 19.75 19.14 56.27
N GLU A 184 21.03 18.76 56.19
CA GLU A 184 21.61 18.17 54.97
C GLU A 184 20.99 16.80 54.63
N LYS A 185 20.67 15.99 55.64
CA LYS A 185 19.95 14.71 55.47
C LYS A 185 18.53 14.93 54.97
N GLU A 186 17.81 15.93 55.45
CA GLU A 186 16.47 16.25 54.94
C GLU A 186 16.52 16.68 53.45
N GLN A 187 17.53 17.48 53.07
CA GLN A 187 17.76 17.84 51.66
C GLN A 187 18.17 16.61 50.82
N MET A 188 18.98 15.71 51.39
CA MET A 188 19.34 14.43 50.80
C MET A 188 18.10 13.63 50.42
N GLU A 189 17.22 13.43 51.40
CA GLU A 189 16.05 12.60 51.27
C GLU A 189 15.06 13.21 50.28
N ALA A 190 14.93 14.54 50.26
CA ALA A 190 14.15 15.23 49.25
C ALA A 190 14.71 14.98 47.82
N ALA A 191 16.03 15.03 47.64
CA ALA A 191 16.66 14.74 46.36
C ALA A 191 16.49 13.26 45.96
N VAL A 192 16.60 12.33 46.91
CA VAL A 192 16.33 10.90 46.70
C VAL A 192 14.91 10.67 46.20
N ARG A 193 13.90 11.23 46.87
CA ARG A 193 12.50 11.07 46.46
C ARG A 193 12.25 11.66 45.07
N ALA A 194 12.81 12.83 44.78
CA ALA A 194 12.69 13.44 43.46
C ALA A 194 13.33 12.59 42.35
N PHE A 195 14.47 11.94 42.64
CA PHE A 195 15.10 10.99 41.73
C PHE A 195 14.23 9.74 41.53
N GLU A 196 13.72 9.14 42.61
CA GLU A 196 12.85 7.96 42.55
C GLU A 196 11.58 8.26 41.74
N ASP A 197 10.90 9.38 42.01
CA ASP A 197 9.71 9.82 41.24
C ASP A 197 10.03 10.05 39.75
N TRP A 198 11.24 10.50 39.43
CA TRP A 198 11.66 10.64 38.04
C TRP A 198 11.95 9.29 37.40
N GLU A 199 12.67 8.39 38.09
CA GLU A 199 12.94 7.02 37.64
C GLU A 199 11.64 6.25 37.37
N PHE A 200 10.64 6.35 38.26
CA PHE A 200 9.32 5.76 38.05
C PHE A 200 8.63 6.30 36.80
N ARG A 201 8.60 7.62 36.59
CA ARG A 201 8.00 8.22 35.39
C ARG A 201 8.66 7.76 34.09
N VAL A 202 9.97 7.54 34.11
CA VAL A 202 10.69 7.01 32.94
C VAL A 202 10.31 5.55 32.69
N LEU A 203 10.25 4.72 33.73
CA LEU A 203 9.86 3.33 33.62
C LEU A 203 8.42 3.17 33.12
N GLU A 204 7.47 3.96 33.64
CA GLU A 204 6.07 3.97 33.18
C GLU A 204 5.97 4.28 31.69
N ARG A 205 6.74 5.27 31.22
CA ARG A 205 6.78 5.64 29.81
C ARG A 205 7.34 4.50 28.96
N GLU A 206 8.41 3.87 29.39
CA GLU A 206 9.04 2.79 28.61
C GLU A 206 8.21 1.50 28.62
N SER A 207 7.55 1.15 29.72
CA SER A 207 6.69 -0.03 29.77
C SER A 207 5.45 0.10 28.89
N GLY A 208 4.90 1.30 28.73
CA GLY A 208 3.76 1.54 27.84
C GLY A 208 4.15 1.54 26.36
N ILE A 209 5.42 1.72 26.03
CA ILE A 209 5.90 1.78 24.63
C ILE A 209 6.30 0.39 24.10
N ASP A 210 6.74 -0.52 24.97
CA ASP A 210 7.13 -1.90 24.58
C ASP A 210 5.94 -2.69 24.00
N GLU A 211 4.71 -2.36 24.40
CA GLU A 211 3.48 -2.93 23.84
C GLU A 211 3.20 -2.42 22.41
N GLU A 212 3.45 -1.13 22.11
CA GLU A 212 3.23 -0.53 20.79
C GLU A 212 4.30 -0.97 19.76
N GLU A 213 5.58 -1.04 20.16
CA GLU A 213 6.69 -1.40 19.25
C GLU A 213 6.63 -2.87 18.80
N CYS A 214 6.03 -3.75 19.61
CA CYS A 214 5.77 -5.14 19.23
C CYS A 214 4.73 -5.25 18.09
N GLU A 215 3.75 -4.34 18.02
CA GLU A 215 2.71 -4.32 16.98
C GLU A 215 3.27 -3.80 15.64
N ASP A 216 4.16 -2.82 15.68
CA ASP A 216 4.78 -2.23 14.48
C ASP A 216 5.72 -3.21 13.75
N ALA A 217 6.44 -4.05 14.49
CA ALA A 217 7.38 -5.04 13.93
C ALA A 217 6.70 -6.11 13.06
N ASP A 218 5.43 -6.42 13.33
CA ASP A 218 4.64 -7.35 12.52
C ASP A 218 4.05 -6.66 11.28
N GLY A 219 3.73 -5.37 11.35
CA GLY A 219 3.27 -4.56 10.21
C GLY A 219 4.34 -4.36 9.12
N GLU A 220 5.62 -4.23 9.47
CA GLU A 220 6.70 -4.04 8.49
C GLU A 220 6.85 -5.22 7.50
N LYS A 221 6.57 -6.45 7.96
CA LYS A 221 6.63 -7.66 7.11
C LYS A 221 5.48 -7.72 6.11
N GLU A 222 4.28 -7.30 6.52
CA GLU A 222 3.08 -7.34 5.67
C GLU A 222 3.14 -6.30 4.54
N LEU A 223 3.68 -5.11 4.84
CA LEU A 223 3.86 -4.02 3.87
C LEU A 223 4.95 -4.30 2.81
N SER A 224 5.94 -5.12 3.15
CA SER A 224 7.00 -5.56 2.21
C SER A 224 6.45 -6.49 1.13
N CYS A 225 5.57 -7.42 1.52
CA CYS A 225 4.89 -8.35 0.62
C CYS A 225 3.95 -7.61 -0.37
N GLN A 226 3.32 -6.52 0.06
CA GLN A 226 2.41 -5.72 -0.77
C GLN A 226 3.15 -4.86 -1.83
N ALA A 227 4.34 -4.34 -1.49
CA ALA A 227 5.18 -3.60 -2.43
C ALA A 227 5.72 -4.49 -3.56
N ALA A 228 6.12 -5.73 -3.23
CA ALA A 228 6.57 -6.72 -4.22
C ALA A 228 5.45 -7.11 -5.22
N CYS A 229 4.20 -7.11 -4.77
CA CYS A 229 3.04 -7.37 -5.63
C CYS A 229 2.78 -6.22 -6.62
N SER A 230 2.89 -4.96 -6.17
CA SER A 230 2.68 -3.79 -7.03
C SER A 230 3.71 -3.64 -8.15
N GLN A 231 4.98 -4.01 -7.91
CA GLN A 231 6.04 -4.01 -8.92
C GLN A 231 5.84 -5.07 -10.01
N ARG A 232 5.19 -6.19 -9.67
CA ARG A 232 4.85 -7.25 -10.62
C ARG A 232 3.72 -6.84 -11.57
N CYS A 233 2.80 -5.97 -11.13
CA CYS A 233 1.70 -5.45 -11.94
C CYS A 233 2.15 -4.37 -12.94
N SER A 234 3.15 -3.56 -12.62
CA SER A 234 3.67 -2.51 -13.51
C SER A 234 4.65 -3.00 -14.59
N GLY A 235 5.18 -4.22 -14.46
CA GLY A 235 6.10 -4.83 -15.45
C GLY A 235 5.45 -5.58 -16.62
N ALA A 236 4.12 -5.77 -16.61
CA ALA A 236 3.41 -6.54 -17.62
C ALA A 236 2.70 -5.63 -18.64
N SER A 237 3.46 -5.03 -19.56
CA SER A 237 2.90 -4.53 -20.83
C SER A 237 2.98 -5.65 -21.88
N PRO A 238 1.86 -6.16 -22.42
CA PRO A 238 1.92 -7.07 -23.56
C PRO A 238 2.27 -6.24 -24.80
N ALA A 239 3.50 -6.42 -25.29
CA ALA A 239 3.88 -5.94 -26.61
C ALA A 239 3.08 -6.72 -27.67
N VAL A 240 1.94 -6.16 -28.11
CA VAL A 240 1.26 -6.60 -29.33
C VAL A 240 2.05 -6.02 -30.51
N GLY A 241 3.09 -6.74 -30.92
CA GLY A 241 3.83 -6.48 -32.15
C GLY A 241 3.00 -6.93 -33.35
N GLY A 242 2.47 -5.96 -34.11
CA GLY A 242 1.87 -6.20 -35.41
C GLY A 242 2.91 -6.72 -36.40
N THR A 243 2.55 -7.79 -37.11
CA THR A 243 3.29 -8.29 -38.28
C THR A 243 3.22 -7.25 -39.39
N ALA A 244 4.30 -6.53 -39.62
CA ALA A 244 4.53 -5.80 -40.85
C ALA A 244 5.51 -6.61 -41.71
N GLU A 245 5.00 -7.20 -42.79
CA GLU A 245 5.82 -7.62 -43.92
C GLU A 245 6.50 -6.37 -44.49
N GLY A 246 7.83 -6.44 -44.61
CA GLY A 246 8.65 -5.39 -45.18
C GLY A 246 9.87 -6.02 -45.84
N ASP A 247 9.74 -6.27 -47.14
CA ASP A 247 10.86 -6.50 -48.05
C ASP A 247 11.76 -5.25 -48.05
N GLY A 248 13.07 -5.45 -47.90
CA GLY A 248 14.02 -4.35 -47.96
C GLY A 248 15.45 -4.79 -47.65
N GLU A 249 16.21 -4.96 -48.72
CA GLU A 249 17.65 -5.23 -48.77
C GLU A 249 18.47 -4.24 -47.91
N GLY A 250 19.51 -4.72 -47.23
CA GLY A 250 20.41 -3.87 -46.44
C GLY A 250 21.66 -4.60 -45.98
N GLU A 251 22.79 -4.18 -46.52
CA GLU A 251 24.13 -4.75 -46.45
C GLU A 251 24.68 -5.05 -45.04
N GLY A 252 25.49 -6.11 -44.98
CA GLY A 252 26.24 -6.49 -43.79
C GLY A 252 27.40 -5.55 -43.48
N ALA A 253 27.54 -5.19 -42.21
CA ALA A 253 28.77 -4.64 -41.66
C ALA A 253 29.25 -5.54 -40.50
N ARG A 254 30.34 -6.23 -40.79
CA ARG A 254 31.18 -7.04 -39.90
C ARG A 254 31.89 -6.10 -38.92
N ALA A 255 31.63 -6.23 -37.62
CA ALA A 255 32.40 -5.57 -36.57
C ALA A 255 33.27 -6.61 -35.84
N GLU A 256 34.56 -6.30 -35.78
CA GLU A 256 35.65 -7.16 -35.35
C GLU A 256 35.66 -7.38 -33.83
N ARG A 257 36.01 -8.62 -33.44
CA ARG A 257 36.42 -9.02 -32.10
C ARG A 257 37.93 -8.75 -32.00
N SER A 258 38.34 -7.94 -31.04
CA SER A 258 39.71 -7.91 -30.53
C SER A 258 39.68 -8.16 -29.03
N GLU A 259 40.26 -9.30 -28.66
CA GLU A 259 40.65 -9.66 -27.31
C GLU A 259 42.01 -9.04 -26.97
N GLU A 260 42.33 -9.12 -25.68
CA GLU A 260 43.66 -9.07 -25.05
C GLU A 260 44.11 -7.73 -24.42
N GLY A 261 44.52 -7.84 -23.14
CA GLY A 261 45.40 -6.88 -22.49
C GLY A 261 45.22 -6.72 -20.97
N GLU A 262 45.61 -7.74 -20.18
CA GLU A 262 45.97 -7.58 -18.76
C GLU A 262 47.07 -6.50 -18.60
N GLU A 263 47.00 -5.64 -17.57
CA GLU A 263 48.14 -5.35 -16.68
C GLU A 263 47.69 -4.50 -15.47
N GLY A 264 48.18 -4.84 -14.27
CA GLY A 264 47.69 -4.31 -13.00
C GLY A 264 48.41 -3.06 -12.47
N ALA A 265 47.91 -2.51 -11.36
CA ALA A 265 48.69 -1.79 -10.35
C ALA A 265 47.88 -1.57 -9.07
N ARG A 266 48.60 -1.62 -7.95
CA ARG A 266 48.19 -1.67 -6.54
C ARG A 266 47.58 -0.36 -5.99
N PRO A 267 46.93 -0.42 -4.80
CA PRO A 267 46.48 0.77 -4.07
C PRO A 267 47.65 1.57 -3.48
N HIS A 268 47.50 2.89 -3.48
CA HIS A 268 48.45 3.86 -2.95
C HIS A 268 48.13 4.12 -1.48
N ASP A 269 48.92 3.51 -0.59
CA ASP A 269 49.09 3.99 0.79
C ASP A 269 49.93 5.27 0.77
N SER A 270 49.53 6.29 1.54
CA SER A 270 50.42 7.36 1.96
C SER A 270 50.07 7.79 3.37
N ASP A 271 50.93 7.29 4.25
CA ASP A 271 51.24 7.72 5.61
C ASP A 271 51.80 9.16 5.65
N GLY A 272 51.69 9.81 6.81
CA GLY A 272 52.14 11.18 7.08
C GLY A 272 51.41 11.76 8.30
N SER A 273 51.67 11.29 9.53
CA SER A 273 52.78 11.69 10.40
C SER A 273 52.70 13.16 10.87
N GLN A 274 52.34 13.39 12.14
CA GLN A 274 53.21 13.94 13.20
C GLN A 274 52.47 14.72 14.33
N ARG A 275 52.83 14.34 15.57
CA ARG A 275 53.06 15.14 16.80
C ARG A 275 51.84 15.73 17.54
N GLU A 276 51.60 15.30 18.78
CA GLU A 276 52.19 15.84 20.03
C GLU A 276 51.92 17.33 20.23
N GLU A 277 50.98 17.68 21.12
CA GLU A 277 51.27 18.66 22.17
C GLU A 277 50.30 18.52 23.36
N THR A 278 50.92 18.40 24.53
CA THR A 278 50.36 18.45 25.88
C THR A 278 50.13 19.88 26.37
N ALA A 279 49.26 20.02 27.37
CA ALA A 279 49.12 21.11 28.35
C ALA A 279 48.28 22.34 27.96
N HIS A 280 47.11 22.48 28.61
CA HIS A 280 47.01 23.28 29.83
C HIS A 280 45.74 22.96 30.64
#